data_AF-A0A8H6IG06-F1
#
_entry.id   AF-A0A8H6IG06-F1
#
_cell.length_a   1.000
_cell.length_b   1.000
_cell.length_c   1.000
_cell.angle_alpha   90.00
_cell.angle_beta   90.00
_cell.angle_gamma   90.00
#
_symmetry.space_group_name_H-M   'P 1'
#
loop_
_entity.id
_entity.type
_entity.pdbx_description
1 polymer ?
#
loop_
_entity_poly.entity_id
_entity_poly.type
_entity_poly.pdbx_seq_one_letter_code
_entity_poly.pdbx_strand_id
1 'polypeptide(L)'
;VGSVVTKEGRLITFPNILQHKVQPFELADTTKPGHRKVLALFLDPYTSVISTADVPPQRLDWWAEEVNSATGNDPQANVFAKLPNELRGTVYPEVEDFPINMNRAKKYREKLMEERSTFVLAHQEIFE
;
A
#
# COMPACT_ATOMS: atom_id res chain seq x y z
N VAL A 1 12.78 -27.24 0.90
CA VAL A 1 13.45 -25.92 0.98
C VAL A 1 14.06 -25.64 -0.39
N GLY A 2 13.81 -24.48 -0.98
CA GLY A 2 14.23 -24.15 -2.35
C GLY A 2 14.32 -22.65 -2.57
N SER A 3 14.87 -22.23 -3.71
CA SER A 3 14.97 -20.83 -4.10
C SER A 3 14.16 -20.56 -5.36
N VAL A 4 13.66 -19.33 -5.50
CA VAL A 4 12.96 -18.87 -6.69
C VAL A 4 13.52 -17.54 -7.15
N VAL A 5 13.85 -17.44 -8.44
CA VAL A 5 14.33 -16.20 -9.03
C VAL A 5 13.16 -15.23 -9.20
N THR A 6 13.29 -14.00 -8.72
CA THR A 6 12.29 -12.93 -8.87
C THR A 6 12.48 -12.21 -10.21
N LYS A 7 11.94 -12.77 -11.30
CA LYS A 7 11.94 -12.15 -12.63
C LYS A 7 10.80 -11.14 -12.77
N GLU A 8 10.97 -10.15 -13.64
CA GLU A 8 9.88 -9.25 -14.01
C GLU A 8 8.66 -10.04 -14.55
N GLY A 9 7.45 -9.56 -14.24
CA GLY A 9 6.20 -10.21 -14.62
C GLY A 9 5.86 -11.50 -13.87
N ARG A 10 6.73 -11.96 -12.94
CA ARG A 10 6.48 -13.18 -12.16
C ARG A 10 5.63 -12.90 -10.92
N LEU A 11 4.51 -13.62 -10.81
CA LEU A 11 3.74 -13.73 -9.59
C LEU A 11 4.25 -14.91 -8.74
N ILE A 12 4.43 -14.69 -7.45
CA ILE A 12 4.82 -15.72 -6.47
C ILE A 12 3.79 -15.67 -5.35
N THR A 13 3.14 -16.79 -5.09
CA THR A 13 2.16 -16.93 -4.00
C THR A 13 2.62 -18.04 -3.05
N PHE A 14 2.56 -17.76 -1.75
CA PHE A 14 2.90 -18.73 -0.72
C PHE A 14 2.23 -18.33 0.59
N PRO A 15 1.98 -19.29 1.51
CA PRO A 15 1.47 -18.96 2.84
C PRO A 15 2.47 -18.11 3.63
N ASN A 16 2.02 -16.97 4.17
CA ASN A 16 2.87 -16.06 4.95
C ASN A 16 3.37 -16.66 6.29
N ILE A 17 2.90 -17.86 6.66
CA ILE A 17 3.41 -18.64 7.79
C ILE A 17 4.78 -19.29 7.50
N LEU A 18 5.17 -19.39 6.23
CA LEU A 18 6.45 -19.97 5.86
C LEU A 18 7.55 -18.93 5.99
N GLN A 19 8.62 -19.32 6.71
CA GLN A 19 9.82 -18.49 6.81
C GLN A 19 10.43 -18.32 5.41
N HIS A 20 10.71 -17.08 5.03
CA HIS A 20 11.33 -16.75 3.76
C HIS A 20 12.29 -15.57 3.92
N LYS A 21 13.31 -15.53 3.05
CA LYS A 21 14.26 -14.41 2.99
C LYS A 21 14.48 -13.96 1.56
N VAL A 22 14.62 -12.65 1.38
CA VAL A 22 15.04 -12.07 0.11
C VAL A 22 16.55 -11.92 0.14
N GLN A 23 17.26 -12.65 -0.72
CA GLN A 23 18.72 -12.53 -0.81
C GLN A 23 19.13 -11.14 -1.33
N PRO A 24 20.31 -10.63 -0.89
CA PRO A 24 20.92 -9.45 -1.50
C PRO A 24 21.05 -9.63 -3.01
N PHE A 25 20.95 -8.53 -3.75
CA PHE A 25 21.10 -8.54 -5.20
C PHE A 25 21.76 -7.25 -5.65
N GLU A 26 22.45 -7.32 -6.77
CA GLU A 26 23.10 -6.19 -7.42
C GLU A 26 22.89 -6.26 -8.93
N LEU A 27 23.16 -5.16 -9.63
CA LEU A 27 23.17 -5.17 -11.08
C LEU A 27 24.42 -5.91 -11.55
N ALA A 28 24.26 -6.77 -12.57
CA ALA A 28 25.40 -7.42 -13.21
C ALA A 28 26.39 -6.41 -13.82
N ASP A 29 25.88 -5.23 -14.20
CA ASP A 29 26.66 -4.08 -14.64
C ASP A 29 26.26 -2.87 -13.81
N THR A 30 27.13 -2.50 -12.86
CA THR A 30 26.89 -1.40 -11.91
C THR A 30 26.95 -0.02 -12.56
N THR A 31 27.44 0.10 -13.81
CA THR A 31 27.46 1.37 -14.55
C THR A 31 26.10 1.70 -15.15
N LYS A 32 25.20 0.73 -15.24
CA LYS A 32 23.87 0.90 -15.81
C LYS A 32 22.84 1.23 -14.73
N PRO A 33 21.83 2.05 -15.04
CA PRO A 33 20.71 2.25 -14.12
C PRO A 33 19.87 0.97 -14.04
N GLY A 34 19.41 0.63 -12.84
CA GLY A 34 18.53 -0.51 -12.63
C GLY A 34 17.95 -0.56 -11.23
N HIS A 35 16.77 -1.14 -11.10
CA HIS A 35 16.05 -1.24 -9.83
C HIS A 35 15.10 -2.45 -9.84
N ARG A 36 14.78 -2.99 -8.66
CA ARG A 36 13.77 -4.05 -8.49
C ARG A 36 12.56 -3.50 -7.76
N LYS A 37 11.38 -3.50 -8.41
CA LYS A 37 10.10 -3.19 -7.79
C LYS A 37 9.32 -4.48 -7.53
N VAL A 38 8.68 -4.54 -6.37
CA VAL A 38 7.84 -5.66 -5.96
C VAL A 38 6.54 -5.09 -5.40
N LEU A 39 5.41 -5.65 -5.83
CA LEU A 39 4.11 -5.47 -5.19
C LEU A 39 3.84 -6.71 -4.35
N ALA A 40 3.65 -6.52 -3.04
CA ALA A 40 3.32 -7.59 -2.11
C ALA A 40 1.91 -7.38 -1.58
N LEU A 41 1.07 -8.42 -1.66
CA LEU A 41 -0.29 -8.44 -1.13
C LEU A 41 -0.34 -9.46 0.01
N PHE A 42 -0.91 -9.05 1.14
CA PHE A 42 -1.16 -9.94 2.28
C PHE A 42 -2.66 -10.24 2.31
N LEU A 43 -3.00 -11.53 2.22
CA LEU A 43 -4.38 -11.99 2.14
C LEU A 43 -4.72 -12.79 3.41
N ASP A 44 -5.87 -12.49 4.01
CA ASP A 44 -6.46 -13.32 5.05
C ASP A 44 -7.44 -14.31 4.38
N PRO A 45 -7.18 -15.63 4.41
CA PRO A 45 -8.02 -16.63 3.76
C PRO A 45 -9.39 -16.81 4.44
N TYR A 46 -9.56 -16.36 5.69
CA TYR A 46 -10.82 -16.52 6.42
C TYR A 46 -11.78 -15.34 6.24
N THR A 47 -11.26 -14.20 5.78
CA THR A 47 -12.06 -13.04 5.45
C THR A 47 -12.35 -13.05 3.96
N SER A 48 -13.61 -13.22 3.58
CA SER A 48 -14.03 -13.04 2.18
C SER A 48 -13.72 -11.59 1.79
N VAL A 49 -12.79 -11.43 0.85
CA VAL A 49 -12.25 -10.15 0.41
C VAL A 49 -13.38 -9.17 0.13
N ILE A 50 -13.41 -8.05 0.87
CA ILE A 50 -14.21 -6.88 0.51
C ILE A 50 -13.68 -6.45 -0.87
N SER A 51 -14.53 -6.52 -1.90
CA SER A 51 -14.16 -6.16 -3.25
C SER A 51 -13.59 -4.75 -3.26
N THR A 52 -12.63 -4.43 -4.14
CA THR A 52 -12.25 -3.03 -4.34
C THR A 52 -13.42 -2.16 -4.81
N ALA A 53 -14.53 -2.79 -5.24
CA ALA A 53 -15.81 -2.10 -5.47
C ALA A 53 -16.44 -1.55 -4.18
N ASP A 54 -16.15 -2.16 -3.02
CA ASP A 54 -16.74 -1.82 -1.73
C ASP A 54 -15.74 -1.09 -0.80
N VAL A 55 -14.47 -0.98 -1.19
CA VAL A 55 -13.44 -0.24 -0.45
C VAL A 55 -13.30 1.17 -1.04
N PRO A 56 -13.60 2.24 -0.28
CA PRO A 56 -13.46 3.60 -0.77
C PRO A 56 -11.98 3.96 -1.03
N PRO A 57 -11.70 5.00 -1.85
CA PRO A 57 -10.35 5.46 -2.08
C PRO A 57 -9.62 5.75 -0.76
N GLN A 58 -8.51 5.05 -0.52
CA GLN A 58 -7.74 5.20 0.73
C GLN A 58 -6.77 6.38 0.68
N ARG A 59 -6.44 6.88 -0.53
CA ARG A 59 -5.61 8.06 -0.72
C ARG A 59 -6.46 9.32 -0.73
N LEU A 60 -6.03 10.33 0.02
CA LEU A 60 -6.76 11.58 0.19
C LEU A 60 -7.00 12.32 -1.14
N ASP A 61 -6.01 12.33 -2.04
CA ASP A 61 -6.14 12.98 -3.35
C ASP A 61 -7.18 12.29 -4.24
N TRP A 62 -7.17 10.96 -4.29
CA TRP A 62 -8.17 10.17 -5.03
C TRP A 62 -9.57 10.30 -4.44
N TRP A 63 -9.68 10.28 -3.12
CA TRP A 63 -10.96 10.49 -2.46
C TRP A 63 -11.52 11.89 -2.72
N ALA A 64 -10.67 12.92 -2.70
CA ALA A 64 -11.08 14.28 -3.02
C ALA A 64 -11.57 14.40 -4.47
N GLU A 65 -10.91 13.76 -5.43
CA GLU A 65 -11.39 13.67 -6.82
C GLU A 65 -12.75 12.98 -6.90
N GLU A 66 -12.92 11.85 -6.22
CA GLU A 66 -14.17 11.08 -6.22
C GLU A 66 -15.33 11.88 -5.65
N VAL A 67 -15.11 12.53 -4.49
CA VAL A 67 -16.09 13.37 -3.80
C VAL A 67 -16.48 14.60 -4.61
N ASN A 68 -15.54 15.18 -5.37
CA ASN A 68 -15.78 16.34 -6.21
C ASN A 68 -16.39 15.98 -7.57
N SER A 69 -16.17 14.74 -8.05
CA SER A 69 -16.86 14.23 -9.22
C SER A 69 -18.34 14.05 -8.87
N ALA A 70 -19.24 14.58 -9.69
CA ALA A 70 -20.70 14.47 -9.51
C ALA A 70 -21.24 13.03 -9.68
N THR A 71 -20.35 12.03 -9.63
CA THR A 71 -20.55 10.63 -10.03
C THR A 71 -20.65 9.66 -8.85
N GLY A 72 -20.68 10.16 -7.61
CA GLY A 72 -21.10 9.34 -6.49
C GLY A 72 -22.53 8.86 -6.74
N ASN A 73 -22.70 7.60 -7.14
CA ASN A 73 -23.97 6.97 -7.53
C ASN A 73 -25.05 7.00 -6.42
N ASP A 74 -24.72 7.52 -5.23
CA ASP A 74 -25.65 7.78 -4.14
C ASP A 74 -25.60 9.27 -3.69
N PRO A 75 -26.57 10.10 -4.12
CA PRO A 75 -26.74 11.48 -3.66
C PRO A 75 -26.98 11.63 -2.15
N GLN A 76 -27.35 10.55 -1.44
CA GLN A 76 -27.49 10.57 0.03
C GLN A 76 -26.16 10.33 0.74
N ALA A 77 -25.22 9.61 0.14
CA ALA A 77 -23.93 9.27 0.74
C ALA A 77 -22.90 10.41 0.68
N ASN A 78 -22.94 11.25 -0.36
CA ASN A 78 -21.96 12.33 -0.53
C ASN A 78 -22.38 13.62 0.21
N VAL A 79 -22.17 13.66 1.54
CA VAL A 79 -22.42 14.85 2.38
C VAL A 79 -21.64 16.09 1.88
N PHE A 80 -20.46 15.88 1.28
CA PHE A 80 -19.61 16.96 0.76
C PHE A 80 -20.18 17.61 -0.49
N ALA A 81 -20.97 16.90 -1.30
CA ALA A 81 -21.69 17.50 -2.43
C ALA A 81 -22.70 18.58 -1.98
N LYS A 82 -23.16 18.53 -0.72
CA LYS A 82 -24.07 19.54 -0.14
C LYS A 82 -23.34 20.77 0.40
N LEU A 83 -22.01 20.72 0.55
CA LEU A 83 -21.21 21.86 1.01
C LEU A 83 -20.96 22.86 -0.12
N PRO A 84 -21.05 24.17 0.14
CA PRO A 84 -20.52 25.21 -0.74
C PRO A 84 -19.04 24.99 -1.07
N ASN A 85 -18.62 25.44 -2.25
CA ASN A 85 -17.27 25.20 -2.76
C ASN A 85 -16.17 25.77 -1.84
N GLU A 86 -16.45 26.88 -1.16
CA GLU A 86 -15.55 27.53 -0.21
C GLU A 86 -15.27 26.62 1.00
N LEU A 87 -16.33 25.97 1.53
CA LEU A 87 -16.22 25.08 2.68
C LEU A 87 -15.54 23.76 2.30
N ARG A 88 -15.69 23.30 1.06
CA ARG A 88 -14.98 22.10 0.58
C ARG A 88 -13.45 22.30 0.67
N GLY A 89 -12.97 23.44 0.20
CA GLY A 89 -11.53 23.79 0.25
C GLY A 89 -10.96 23.87 1.68
N THR A 90 -11.79 24.22 2.67
CA THR A 90 -11.38 24.27 4.08
C THR A 90 -11.44 22.91 4.77
N VAL A 91 -12.40 22.04 4.43
CA VAL A 91 -12.57 20.75 5.11
C VAL A 91 -11.55 19.72 4.61
N TYR A 92 -11.16 19.75 3.32
CA TYR A 92 -10.21 18.77 2.78
C TYR A 92 -8.86 18.68 3.51
N PRO A 93 -8.19 19.81 3.84
CA PRO A 93 -6.90 19.77 4.54
C PRO A 93 -7.01 19.29 6.00
N GLU A 94 -8.19 19.39 6.61
CA GLU A 94 -8.46 19.02 8.00
C GLU A 94 -8.75 17.51 8.17
N VAL A 95 -8.85 16.75 7.06
CA VAL A 95 -9.01 15.29 7.12
C VAL A 95 -7.66 14.66 7.46
N GLU A 96 -7.44 14.38 8.74
CA GLU A 96 -6.16 13.85 9.20
C GLU A 96 -6.08 12.31 9.14
N ASP A 97 -7.15 11.60 9.53
CA ASP A 97 -7.11 10.15 9.78
C ASP A 97 -7.36 9.25 8.58
N PHE A 98 -8.55 9.35 7.99
CA PHE A 98 -8.91 8.62 6.77
C PHE A 98 -9.74 9.54 5.87
N PRO A 99 -9.41 9.64 4.57
CA PRO A 99 -8.34 8.96 3.83
C PRO A 99 -6.94 9.53 4.08
N ILE A 100 -5.90 8.75 3.75
CA ILE A 100 -4.52 9.09 4.10
C ILE A 100 -3.84 9.98 3.06
N ASN A 101 -3.15 11.02 3.51
CA ASN A 101 -2.32 11.84 2.63
C ASN A 101 -0.97 11.17 2.31
N MET A 102 -0.33 11.60 1.22
CA MET A 102 0.93 11.01 0.75
C MET A 102 2.10 11.17 1.73
N ASN A 103 2.15 12.26 2.49
CA ASN A 103 3.22 12.49 3.45
C ASN A 103 3.11 11.51 4.62
N ARG A 104 1.90 11.30 5.14
CA ARG A 104 1.60 10.33 6.20
C ARG A 104 1.82 8.90 5.72
N ALA A 105 1.40 8.57 4.49
CA ALA A 105 1.66 7.27 3.88
C ALA A 105 3.16 6.94 3.76
N LYS A 106 3.99 7.93 3.38
CA LYS A 106 5.46 7.76 3.34
C LYS A 106 6.05 7.52 4.73
N LYS A 107 5.65 8.31 5.73
CA LYS A 107 6.09 8.13 7.14
C LYS A 107 5.72 6.74 7.68
N TYR A 108 4.50 6.28 7.43
CA TYR A 108 4.10 4.92 7.82
C TYR A 108 4.90 3.86 7.10
N ARG A 109 5.19 4.05 5.80
CA ARG A 109 6.05 3.13 5.05
C ARG A 109 7.44 3.05 5.67
N GLU A 110 8.04 4.19 6.02
CA GLU A 110 9.37 4.23 6.65
C GLU A 110 9.36 3.47 7.98
N LYS A 111 8.39 3.76 8.85
CA LYS A 111 8.21 3.06 10.13
C LYS A 111 8.02 1.54 9.95
N LEU A 112 7.18 1.15 8.99
CA LEU A 112 6.95 -0.27 8.68
C LEU A 112 8.22 -0.96 8.15
N MET A 113 9.06 -0.26 7.38
CA MET A 113 10.33 -0.82 6.92
C MET A 113 11.34 -0.96 8.06
N GLU A 114 11.36 -0.02 9.00
CA GLU A 114 12.17 -0.10 10.23
C GLU A 114 11.76 -1.30 11.09
N GLU A 115 10.47 -1.44 11.38
CA GLU A 115 9.90 -2.58 12.13
C GLU A 115 10.18 -3.93 11.43
N ARG A 116 10.12 -3.95 10.09
CA ARG A 116 10.46 -5.16 9.33
C ARG A 116 11.95 -5.46 9.34
N SER A 117 12.80 -4.44 9.32
CA SER A 117 14.25 -4.63 9.39
C SER A 117 14.66 -5.28 10.71
N THR A 118 14.16 -4.78 11.83
CA THR A 118 14.42 -5.36 13.16
C THR A 118 13.91 -6.79 13.27
N PHE A 119 12.71 -7.07 12.74
CA PHE A 119 12.16 -8.43 12.69
C PHE A 119 13.02 -9.38 11.85
N VAL A 120 13.48 -8.94 10.67
CA VAL A 120 14.34 -9.75 9.79
C VAL A 120 15.68 -10.07 10.44
N LEU A 121 16.30 -9.11 11.13
CA LEU A 121 17.57 -9.33 11.85
C LEU A 121 17.40 -10.41 12.94
N ALA A 122 16.34 -10.34 13.74
CA ALA A 122 16.07 -11.34 14.78
C ALA A 122 15.81 -12.75 14.20
N HIS A 123 15.24 -12.84 13.00
CA HIS A 123 14.95 -14.12 12.34
C HIS A 123 16.07 -14.61 11.41
N GLN A 124 17.10 -13.79 11.15
CA GLN A 124 18.26 -14.17 10.34
C GLN A 124 19.13 -15.21 11.06
N GLU A 125 19.24 -15.13 12.39
CA GLU A 125 19.96 -16.12 13.23
C GLU A 125 19.40 -17.54 13.07
N ILE A 126 18.15 -17.70 12.62
CA ILE A 126 17.48 -19.00 12.42
C ILE A 126 17.82 -19.60 11.04
N PHE A 127 18.31 -18.77 10.10
CA PHE A 127 18.68 -19.20 8.74
C PHE A 127 20.17 -19.52 8.58
N GLU A 128 20.97 -19.38 9.64
CA GLU A 128 22.36 -19.85 9.76
C GLU A 128 22.41 -21.22 10.44
#